data_AF-A0A369Q2Q2-F1
#
_entry.id   AF-A0A369Q2Q2-F1
#
_cell.length_a   1.000
_cell.length_b   1.000
_cell.length_c   1.000
_cell.angle_alpha   90.00
_cell.angle_beta   90.00
_cell.angle_gamma   90.00
#
_symmetry.space_group_name_H-M   'P 1'
#
loop_
_entity.id
_entity.type
_entity.pdbx_description
1 polymer ?
#
loop_
_entity_poly.entity_id
_entity_poly.type
_entity_poly.pdbx_seq_one_letter_code
_entity_poly.pdbx_strand_id
1 'polypeptide(L)'
;MPKHLVTQNVTKCLLIRYILCNFIAYCISMRIISTSRIIEFYTKHANSKTGLQLFISRIKALKITNLNELRNVANSVDVIGNNRVIFNIQGNNYRLIAVVLVANQTVYIRWIGTHAEYDKINANTI
;
A
#
# COMPACT_ATOMS: atom_id res chain seq x y z
N MET A 1 14.97 -2.08 -48.36
CA MET A 1 14.07 -1.37 -47.42
C MET A 1 14.89 -0.87 -46.22
N PRO A 2 14.74 0.39 -45.77
CA PRO A 2 15.65 1.00 -44.79
C PRO A 2 15.32 0.52 -43.36
N LYS A 3 16.22 -0.28 -42.78
CA LYS A 3 16.10 -0.85 -41.41
C LYS A 3 16.16 0.22 -40.29
N HIS A 4 16.60 1.43 -40.61
CA HIS A 4 16.83 2.53 -39.66
C HIS A 4 15.55 3.30 -39.26
N LEU A 5 14.53 3.35 -40.12
CA LEU A 5 13.25 4.02 -39.81
C LEU A 5 12.36 3.16 -38.90
N VAL A 6 12.50 1.84 -38.99
CA VAL A 6 11.75 0.89 -38.14
C VAL A 6 12.21 0.98 -36.69
N THR A 7 13.51 1.06 -36.43
CA THR A 7 14.06 1.15 -35.07
C THR A 7 13.70 2.44 -34.34
N GLN A 8 13.69 3.61 -35.01
CA GLN A 8 13.30 4.86 -34.34
C GLN A 8 11.82 4.89 -33.94
N ASN A 9 10.93 4.33 -34.77
CA ASN A 9 9.50 4.23 -34.44
C ASN A 9 9.24 3.24 -33.30
N VAL A 10 9.99 2.13 -33.24
CA VAL A 10 9.92 1.17 -32.13
C VAL A 10 10.43 1.79 -30.83
N THR A 11 11.56 2.50 -30.82
CA THR A 11 12.10 3.16 -29.62
C THR A 11 11.20 4.29 -29.12
N LYS A 12 10.60 5.08 -30.03
CA LYS A 12 9.62 6.13 -29.68
C LYS A 12 8.34 5.54 -29.11
N CYS A 13 7.87 4.41 -29.65
CA CYS A 13 6.71 3.68 -29.13
C CYS A 13 6.99 3.07 -27.75
N LEU A 14 8.17 2.48 -27.54
CA LEU A 14 8.63 1.97 -26.24
C LEU A 14 8.73 3.08 -25.19
N LEU A 15 9.25 4.26 -25.58
CA LEU A 15 9.35 5.40 -24.68
C LEU A 15 7.97 5.98 -24.35
N ILE A 16 7.06 6.10 -25.32
CA ILE A 16 5.67 6.51 -25.08
C ILE A 16 4.95 5.51 -24.19
N ARG A 17 5.17 4.20 -24.38
CA ARG A 17 4.61 3.15 -23.53
C ARG A 17 5.20 3.20 -22.11
N TYR A 18 6.49 3.51 -21.96
CA TYR A 18 7.14 3.71 -20.67
C TYR A 18 6.65 4.96 -19.94
N ILE A 19 6.50 6.09 -20.65
CA ILE A 19 5.97 7.35 -20.11
C ILE A 19 4.50 7.19 -19.76
N LEU A 20 3.68 6.61 -20.63
CA LEU A 20 2.27 6.30 -20.35
C LEU A 20 2.14 5.30 -19.20
N CYS A 21 2.98 4.26 -19.13
CA CYS A 21 2.95 3.31 -18.01
C CYS A 21 3.34 3.97 -16.69
N ASN A 22 4.36 4.84 -16.68
CA ASN A 22 4.72 5.62 -15.48
C ASN A 22 3.66 6.65 -15.10
N PHE A 23 3.05 7.34 -16.09
CA PHE A 23 2.01 8.34 -15.84
C PHE A 23 0.69 7.70 -15.39
N ILE A 24 0.30 6.58 -16.01
CA ILE A 24 -0.86 5.77 -15.61
C ILE A 24 -0.60 5.12 -14.24
N ALA A 25 0.61 4.61 -13.95
CA ALA A 25 0.97 4.11 -12.62
C ALA A 25 0.92 5.23 -11.55
N TYR A 26 1.30 6.46 -11.90
CA TYR A 26 1.19 7.62 -11.01
C TYR A 26 -0.26 8.06 -10.79
N CYS A 27 -1.14 7.87 -11.77
CA CYS A 27 -2.56 8.25 -11.70
C CYS A 27 -3.49 7.21 -11.05
N ILE A 28 -3.07 5.94 -10.86
CA ILE A 28 -3.93 4.88 -10.28
C ILE A 28 -3.53 4.54 -8.82
N SER A 29 -2.70 5.36 -8.18
CA SER A 29 -2.15 4.99 -6.88
C SER A 29 -3.11 5.25 -5.71
N MET A 30 -3.38 4.23 -4.89
CA MET A 30 -4.09 4.39 -3.62
C MET A 30 -3.34 5.37 -2.70
N ARG A 31 -4.06 6.37 -2.16
CA ARG A 31 -3.46 7.42 -1.33
C ARG A 31 -3.33 6.95 0.12
N ILE A 32 -2.12 6.99 0.67
CA ILE A 32 -1.88 6.71 2.09
C ILE A 32 -1.73 8.04 2.84
N ILE A 33 -2.52 8.21 3.90
CA ILE A 33 -2.49 9.37 4.79
C ILE A 33 -1.87 8.96 6.13
N SER A 34 -1.15 9.90 6.74
CA SER A 34 -0.39 9.69 7.98
C SER A 34 0.84 8.78 7.80
N THR A 35 1.57 8.96 6.70
CA THR A 35 2.88 8.32 6.46
C THR A 35 3.92 8.69 7.52
N SER A 36 3.81 9.86 8.16
CA SER A 36 4.66 10.25 9.29
C SER A 36 4.66 9.22 10.41
N ARG A 37 3.50 8.67 10.77
CA ARG A 37 3.37 7.62 11.81
C ARG A 37 4.16 6.35 11.44
N ILE A 38 4.19 5.98 10.16
CA ILE A 38 5.00 4.85 9.67
C ILE A 38 6.49 5.16 9.85
N ILE A 39 6.91 6.37 9.48
CA ILE A 39 8.30 6.83 9.58
C ILE A 39 8.76 6.84 11.03
N GLU A 40 7.99 7.45 11.92
CA GLU A 40 8.26 7.48 13.35
C GLU A 40 8.36 6.06 13.94
N PHE A 41 7.46 5.16 13.52
CA PHE A 41 7.44 3.79 14.03
C PHE A 41 8.70 3.02 13.62
N TYR A 42 9.06 2.98 12.32
CA TYR A 42 10.25 2.24 11.92
C TYR A 42 11.56 2.90 12.37
N THR A 43 11.54 4.19 12.70
CA THR A 43 12.71 4.87 13.28
C THR A 43 13.01 4.34 14.67
N LYS A 44 11.97 4.00 15.45
CA LYS A 44 12.10 3.35 16.77
C LYS A 44 12.27 1.83 16.67
N HIS A 45 11.65 1.22 15.66
CA HIS A 45 11.66 -0.23 15.43
C HIS A 45 12.26 -0.55 14.05
N ALA A 46 13.59 -0.50 13.94
CA ALA A 46 14.30 -0.66 12.65
C ALA A 46 13.91 -1.94 11.89
N ASN A 47 13.64 -3.04 12.60
CA ASN A 47 13.21 -4.32 12.04
C ASN A 47 11.86 -4.25 11.29
N SER A 48 11.03 -3.23 11.57
CA SER A 48 9.74 -3.02 10.89
C SER A 48 9.86 -2.28 9.56
N LYS A 49 11.01 -1.63 9.28
CA LYS A 49 11.19 -0.72 8.15
C LYS A 49 10.89 -1.39 6.81
N THR A 50 11.52 -2.53 6.54
CA THR A 50 11.36 -3.26 5.28
C THR A 50 9.91 -3.70 5.08
N GLY A 51 9.28 -4.24 6.13
CA GLY A 51 7.88 -4.66 6.09
C GLY A 51 6.92 -3.49 5.83
N LEU A 52 7.14 -2.34 6.46
CA LEU A 52 6.30 -1.15 6.28
C LEU A 52 6.51 -0.48 4.92
N GLN A 53 7.73 -0.46 4.38
CA GLN A 53 8.00 0.03 3.03
C GLN A 53 7.33 -0.86 1.98
N LEU A 54 7.40 -2.19 2.16
CA LEU A 54 6.72 -3.14 1.29
C LEU A 54 5.20 -2.96 1.36
N PHE A 55 4.65 -2.76 2.55
CA PHE A 55 3.24 -2.42 2.74
C PHE A 55 2.85 -1.16 1.97
N ILE A 56 3.59 -0.06 2.12
CA ILE A 56 3.33 1.20 1.39
C ILE A 56 3.34 0.96 -0.12
N SER A 57 4.36 0.26 -0.62
CA SER A 57 4.50 -0.02 -2.06
C SER A 57 3.32 -0.85 -2.57
N ARG A 58 2.95 -1.91 -1.85
CA ARG A 58 1.81 -2.77 -2.20
C ARG A 58 0.51 -1.99 -2.22
N ILE A 59 0.18 -1.30 -1.13
CA ILE A 59 -1.08 -0.54 -1.01
C ILE A 59 -1.17 0.54 -2.09
N LYS A 60 -0.10 1.29 -2.35
CA LYS A 60 -0.11 2.31 -3.41
C LYS A 60 -0.39 1.71 -4.79
N ALA A 61 0.03 0.47 -5.07
CA ALA A 61 -0.23 -0.18 -6.34
C ALA A 61 -1.66 -0.73 -6.47
N LEU A 62 -2.49 -0.65 -5.43
CA LEU A 62 -3.84 -1.20 -5.45
C LEU A 62 -4.86 -0.22 -5.99
N LYS A 63 -5.80 -0.80 -6.72
CA LYS A 63 -7.10 -0.22 -7.03
C LYS A 63 -8.15 -1.27 -6.70
N ILE A 64 -8.94 -1.03 -5.68
CA ILE A 64 -9.97 -1.97 -5.23
C ILE A 64 -11.34 -1.35 -5.34
N THR A 65 -12.37 -2.16 -5.59
CA THR A 65 -13.76 -1.71 -5.58
C THR A 65 -14.52 -2.15 -4.33
N ASN A 66 -13.99 -3.13 -3.61
CA ASN A 66 -14.52 -3.64 -2.36
C ASN A 66 -13.40 -3.95 -1.35
N LEU A 67 -13.65 -3.75 -0.05
CA LEU A 67 -12.74 -4.13 1.03
C LEU A 67 -12.42 -5.63 1.04
N ASN A 68 -13.33 -6.48 0.57
CA ASN A 68 -13.08 -7.92 0.48
C ASN A 68 -11.93 -8.26 -0.47
N GLU A 69 -11.64 -7.41 -1.46
CA GLU A 69 -10.49 -7.60 -2.37
C GLU A 69 -9.16 -7.48 -1.63
N LEU A 70 -9.10 -6.75 -0.50
CA LEU A 70 -7.87 -6.67 0.32
C LEU A 70 -7.46 -8.03 0.86
N ARG A 71 -8.42 -8.92 1.16
CA ARG A 71 -8.12 -10.29 1.63
C ARG A 71 -7.41 -11.12 0.56
N ASN A 72 -7.71 -10.86 -0.72
CA ASN A 72 -7.11 -11.58 -1.85
C ASN A 72 -5.69 -11.07 -2.17
N VAL A 73 -5.43 -9.80 -1.87
CA VAL A 73 -4.18 -9.12 -2.20
C VAL A 73 -3.15 -9.25 -1.07
N ALA A 74 -3.62 -9.27 0.17
CA ALA A 74 -2.79 -9.32 1.35
C ALA A 74 -3.28 -10.46 2.23
N ASN A 75 -2.56 -11.58 2.20
CA ASN A 75 -2.82 -12.82 2.95
C ASN A 75 -2.85 -12.65 4.49
N SER A 76 -2.72 -11.43 5.01
CA SER A 76 -2.61 -11.16 6.43
C SER A 76 -3.36 -9.88 6.78
N VAL A 77 -4.63 -9.85 6.36
CA VAL A 77 -5.53 -8.73 6.55
C VAL A 77 -6.83 -9.17 7.19
N ASP A 78 -7.14 -8.54 8.33
CA ASP A 78 -8.41 -8.71 9.03
C ASP A 78 -9.24 -7.44 8.86
N VAL A 79 -10.36 -7.57 8.16
CA VAL A 79 -11.35 -6.48 8.04
C VAL A 79 -12.24 -6.51 9.26
N ILE A 80 -12.22 -5.43 10.03
CA ILE A 80 -13.11 -5.23 11.19
C ILE A 80 -14.18 -4.17 10.81
N GLY A 81 -15.22 -4.03 11.64
CA GLY A 81 -16.32 -3.09 11.36
C GLY A 81 -15.85 -1.65 11.15
N ASN A 82 -16.72 -0.80 10.59
CA ASN A 82 -16.45 0.63 10.35
C ASN A 82 -15.28 0.91 9.39
N ASN A 83 -15.15 0.13 8.30
CA ASN A 83 -14.10 0.27 7.28
C ASN A 83 -12.67 0.17 7.81
N ARG A 84 -12.50 -0.44 8.99
CA ARG A 84 -11.22 -0.62 9.63
C ARG A 84 -10.60 -1.93 9.18
N VAL A 85 -9.30 -1.91 9.03
CA VAL A 85 -8.53 -3.02 8.49
C VAL A 85 -7.25 -3.14 9.30
N ILE A 86 -6.97 -4.35 9.76
CA ILE A 86 -5.76 -4.70 10.47
C ILE A 86 -4.84 -5.42 9.50
N PHE A 87 -3.62 -4.94 9.37
CA PHE A 87 -2.57 -5.53 8.55
C PHE A 87 -1.49 -6.12 9.43
N ASN A 88 -1.10 -7.36 9.17
CA ASN A 88 0.08 -7.95 9.80
C ASN A 88 1.33 -7.55 9.03
N ILE A 89 2.34 -7.09 9.75
CA ILE A 89 3.59 -6.60 9.17
C ILE A 89 4.75 -7.43 9.72
N GLN A 90 5.71 -7.76 8.84
CA GLN A 90 6.95 -8.48 9.16
C GLN A 90 6.68 -9.84 9.83
N GLY A 91 5.89 -10.72 9.21
CA GLY A 91 5.65 -12.07 9.74
C GLY A 91 4.91 -12.07 11.08
N ASN A 92 3.83 -11.28 11.19
CA ASN A 92 2.99 -11.13 12.38
C ASN A 92 3.64 -10.45 13.60
N ASN A 93 4.85 -9.91 13.48
CA ASN A 93 5.51 -9.17 14.59
C ASN A 93 4.82 -7.85 14.93
N TYR A 94 4.20 -7.20 13.93
CA TYR A 94 3.54 -5.92 14.12
C TYR A 94 2.11 -5.94 13.55
N ARG A 95 1.29 -5.01 14.04
CA ARG A 95 -0.07 -4.75 13.59
C ARG A 95 -0.17 -3.29 13.16
N LEU A 96 -0.79 -3.07 12.02
CA LEU A 96 -1.12 -1.74 11.51
C LEU A 96 -2.63 -1.67 11.35
N ILE A 97 -3.26 -0.74 12.06
CA ILE A 97 -4.69 -0.48 11.98
C ILE A 97 -4.90 0.73 11.07
N ALA A 98 -5.70 0.56 10.03
CA ALA A 98 -6.04 1.63 9.12
C ALA A 98 -7.53 1.65 8.79
N VAL A 99 -8.05 2.83 8.46
CA VAL A 99 -9.37 2.97 7.83
C VAL A 99 -9.17 3.03 6.33
N VAL A 100 -9.85 2.16 5.59
CA VAL A 100 -9.76 2.10 4.13
C VAL A 100 -11.06 2.64 3.53
N LEU A 101 -10.96 3.78 2.86
CA LEU A 101 -12.07 4.39 2.13
C LEU A 101 -11.94 4.04 0.65
N VAL A 102 -12.64 2.98 0.25
CA VAL A 102 -12.60 2.45 -1.13
C VAL A 102 -13.09 3.47 -2.15
N ALA A 103 -14.18 4.18 -1.87
CA ALA A 103 -14.71 5.22 -2.76
C ALA A 103 -13.66 6.30 -3.11
N ASN A 104 -12.80 6.64 -2.14
CA ASN A 104 -11.78 7.68 -2.29
C ASN A 104 -10.39 7.10 -2.58
N GLN A 105 -10.27 5.77 -2.77
CA GLN A 105 -8.99 5.06 -2.88
C GLN A 105 -7.96 5.53 -1.84
N THR A 106 -8.38 5.65 -0.58
CA THR A 106 -7.57 6.25 0.48
C THR A 106 -7.44 5.32 1.69
N VAL A 107 -6.24 5.24 2.25
CA VAL A 107 -5.91 4.49 3.46
C VAL A 107 -5.41 5.45 4.54
N TYR A 108 -6.11 5.51 5.67
CA TYR A 108 -5.75 6.34 6.81
C TYR A 108 -5.14 5.49 7.91
N ILE A 109 -3.86 5.71 8.22
CA ILE A 109 -3.16 4.96 9.27
C ILE A 109 -3.58 5.48 10.64
N ARG A 110 -4.36 4.69 11.38
CA ARG A 110 -4.82 5.02 12.74
C ARG A 110 -3.75 4.71 13.76
N TRP A 111 -3.13 3.54 13.65
CA TRP A 111 -2.23 3.03 14.67
C TRP A 111 -1.27 1.98 14.11
N ILE A 112 -0.07 1.89 14.70
CA ILE A 112 0.95 0.88 14.42
C ILE A 112 1.59 0.47 15.75
N GLY A 113 1.79 -0.82 15.95
CA GLY A 113 2.46 -1.34 17.15
C GLY A 113 2.87 -2.80 17.02
N THR A 114 3.56 -3.30 18.04
CA THR A 114 3.84 -4.72 18.23
C THR A 114 2.57 -5.50 18.50
N HIS A 115 2.63 -6.83 18.34
CA HIS A 115 1.50 -7.68 18.71
C HIS A 115 1.11 -7.53 20.19
N ALA A 116 2.08 -7.43 21.10
CA ALA A 116 1.82 -7.27 22.53
C ALA A 116 1.18 -5.91 22.89
N GLU A 117 1.47 -4.85 22.13
CA GLU A 117 0.78 -3.56 22.29
C GLU A 117 -0.63 -3.60 21.70
N TYR A 118 -0.82 -4.34 20.60
CA TYR A 118 -2.13 -4.54 20.00
C TYR A 118 -3.10 -5.23 20.96
N ASP A 119 -2.64 -6.24 21.70
CA ASP A 119 -3.48 -6.98 22.66
C ASP A 119 -4.01 -6.11 23.82
N LYS A 120 -3.42 -4.93 24.04
CA LYS A 120 -3.81 -3.99 25.10
C LYS A 120 -4.80 -2.93 24.62
N ILE A 121 -5.13 -2.88 23.33
CA ILE A 121 -6.00 -1.85 22.75
C ILE A 121 -7.27 -2.46 22.17
N ASN A 122 -8.34 -1.67 22.13
CA ASN A 122 -9.55 -2.04 21.42
C ASN A 122 -9.50 -1.51 19.97
N ALA A 123 -9.26 -2.41 19.01
CA ALA A 123 -9.15 -2.05 17.59
C ALA A 123 -10.40 -1.36 17.01
N ASN A 124 -11.57 -1.56 17.63
CA ASN A 124 -12.84 -0.95 17.19
C ASN A 124 -12.93 0.55 17.54
N THR A 125 -12.15 1.03 18.51
CA THR A 125 -12.24 2.41 19.03
C THR A 125 -11.09 3.32 18.62
N ILE A 126 -10.07 2.79 17.92
CA ILE A 126 -8.78 3.46 17.68
C ILE A 126 -8.77 4.43 16.48
#